data_AF-A0A970Z9Y6-F1
#
_entry.id   AF-A0A970Z9Y6-F1
#
_cell.length_a   1.000
_cell.length_b   1.000
_cell.length_c   1.000
_cell.angle_alpha   90.00
_cell.angle_beta   90.00
_cell.angle_gamma   90.00
#
_symmetry.space_group_name_H-M   'P 1'
#
loop_
_entity.id
_entity.type
_entity.pdbx_description
1 polymer ?
#
loop_
_entity_poly.entity_id
_entity_poly.type
_entity_poly.pdbx_seq_one_letter_code
_entity_poly.pdbx_strand_id
1 'polypeptide(L)'
;MPGCEDQFPLTEPQSRQLIGAILDAIETHGEVHGRPIRWAAFQDMLPEALRYPPELLREMTRRCAVFGLLRGYSDHGEAFSTEGLTALGRFGWSRQQGKSTRHRLATGLLFLGELIFLYLALTKTR
;
A
#
# COMPACT_ATOMS: atom_id res chain seq x y z
N MET A 1 20.99 -5.49 6.84
CA MET A 1 19.92 -5.94 7.75
C MET A 1 19.07 -6.92 6.96
N PRO A 2 18.89 -8.18 7.42
CA PRO A 2 17.94 -9.08 6.75
C PRO A 2 16.58 -8.38 6.68
N GLY A 3 15.97 -8.43 5.50
CA GLY A 3 14.66 -7.81 5.29
C GLY A 3 13.64 -8.54 6.13
N CYS A 4 12.71 -7.81 6.75
CA CYS A 4 11.59 -8.39 7.50
C CYS A 4 10.75 -9.41 6.68
N GLU A 5 10.92 -9.43 5.35
CA GLU A 5 10.44 -10.49 4.44
C GLU A 5 10.89 -11.90 4.83
N ASP A 6 12.08 -12.06 5.41
CA ASP A 6 12.57 -13.36 5.89
C ASP A 6 11.83 -13.82 7.16
N GLN A 7 11.22 -12.89 7.91
CA GLN A 7 10.51 -13.20 9.16
C GLN A 7 9.00 -13.45 8.94
N PHE A 8 8.42 -12.95 7.85
CA PHE A 8 7.00 -13.10 7.56
C PHE A 8 6.77 -13.38 6.05
N PRO A 9 6.94 -14.63 5.61
CA PRO A 9 6.73 -14.97 4.20
C PRO A 9 5.25 -14.82 3.83
N LEU A 10 4.92 -13.69 3.20
CA LEU A 10 3.62 -13.48 2.58
C LEU A 10 3.68 -13.92 1.12
N THR A 11 2.68 -14.67 0.68
CA THR A 11 2.47 -14.89 -0.75
C THR A 11 2.13 -13.56 -1.43
N GLU A 12 2.43 -13.43 -2.72
CA GLU A 12 2.12 -12.23 -3.50
C GLU A 12 0.62 -11.81 -3.41
N PRO A 13 -0.36 -12.73 -3.44
CA PRO A 13 -1.77 -12.38 -3.22
C PRO A 13 -2.06 -11.85 -1.81
N GLN A 14 -1.45 -12.45 -0.77
CA GLN A 14 -1.63 -11.99 0.62
C GLN A 14 -1.02 -10.61 0.84
N SER A 15 0.17 -10.37 0.29
CA SER A 15 0.84 -9.07 0.34
C SER A 15 -0.03 -8.00 -0.34
N ARG A 16 -0.55 -8.27 -1.54
CA ARG A 16 -1.47 -7.36 -2.25
C ARG A 16 -2.76 -7.08 -1.47
N GLN A 17 -3.34 -8.10 -0.84
CA GLN A 17 -4.54 -7.94 -0.04
C GLN A 17 -4.27 -7.07 1.20
N LEU A 18 -3.16 -7.31 1.90
CA LEU A 18 -2.78 -6.57 3.10
C LEU A 18 -2.43 -5.11 2.80
N ILE A 19 -1.62 -4.86 1.77
CA ILE A 19 -1.34 -3.50 1.29
C ILE A 19 -2.64 -2.80 0.94
N GLY A 20 -3.55 -3.51 0.26
CA GLY A 20 -4.83 -2.94 -0.12
C GLY A 20 -5.65 -2.48 1.08
N ALA A 21 -5.82 -3.36 2.06
CA ALA A 21 -6.53 -3.03 3.30
C ALA A 21 -5.90 -1.82 4.02
N ILE A 22 -4.57 -1.77 4.12
CA ILE A 22 -3.83 -0.64 4.72
C ILE A 22 -4.15 0.67 4.00
N LEU A 23 -4.07 0.69 2.66
CA LEU A 23 -4.35 1.89 1.88
C LEU A 23 -5.82 2.32 2.04
N ASP A 24 -6.74 1.37 2.10
CA ASP A 24 -8.17 1.62 2.32
C ASP A 24 -8.46 2.25 3.68
N ALA A 25 -7.85 1.71 4.75
CA ALA A 25 -7.99 2.25 6.08
C ALA A 25 -7.38 3.66 6.17
N ILE A 26 -6.26 3.90 5.49
CA ILE A 26 -5.63 5.24 5.45
C ILE A 26 -6.43 6.21 4.57
N GLU A 27 -7.06 5.77 3.49
CA GLU A 27 -7.94 6.64 2.71
C GLU A 27 -9.20 7.01 3.50
N THR A 28 -9.77 6.05 4.23
CA THR A 28 -11.01 6.22 4.99
C THR A 28 -10.80 6.98 6.31
N HIS A 29 -9.66 6.76 6.98
CA HIS A 29 -9.39 7.25 8.34
C HIS A 29 -8.08 8.06 8.48
N GLY A 30 -7.23 8.09 7.46
CA GLY A 30 -5.91 8.74 7.53
C GLY A 30 -5.93 10.26 7.40
N GLU A 31 -7.04 10.86 6.95
CA GLU A 31 -7.23 12.32 6.94
C GLU A 31 -7.72 12.90 8.28
N VAL A 32 -7.71 12.10 9.37
CA VAL A 32 -8.22 12.54 10.67
C VAL A 32 -7.23 13.51 11.36
N HIS A 33 -7.29 14.77 10.91
CA HIS A 33 -6.91 15.99 11.63
C HIS A 33 -5.49 16.06 12.20
N GLY A 34 -4.50 15.46 11.54
CA GLY A 34 -3.09 15.57 11.95
C GLY A 34 -2.80 14.93 13.31
N ARG A 35 -3.67 14.03 13.78
CA ARG A 35 -3.46 13.28 15.03
C ARG A 35 -2.75 11.96 14.74
N PRO A 36 -1.77 11.56 15.55
CA PRO A 36 -1.14 10.26 15.41
C PRO A 36 -2.15 9.13 15.66
N ILE A 37 -2.15 8.13 14.78
CA ILE A 37 -2.97 6.93 14.84
C ILE A 37 -2.20 5.86 15.61
N ARG A 38 -2.76 5.41 16.73
CA ARG A 38 -2.17 4.32 17.53
C ARG A 38 -2.25 3.01 16.74
N TRP A 39 -1.18 2.21 16.76
CA TRP A 39 -1.14 0.94 16.04
C TRP A 39 -2.25 -0.03 16.46
N ALA A 40 -2.61 -0.05 17.74
CA ALA A 40 -3.73 -0.85 18.24
C ALA A 40 -5.07 -0.44 17.60
N ALA A 41 -5.36 0.86 17.59
CA ALA A 41 -6.58 1.39 16.97
C ALA A 41 -6.60 1.19 15.45
N PHE A 42 -5.43 1.28 14.81
CA PHE A 42 -5.30 1.01 13.37
C PHE A 42 -5.57 -0.47 13.05
N GLN A 43 -5.17 -1.38 13.93
CA GLN A 43 -5.45 -2.80 13.78
C GLN A 43 -6.95 -3.12 13.92
N ASP A 44 -7.66 -2.41 14.81
CA ASP A 44 -9.11 -2.53 14.93
C ASP A 44 -9.86 -2.06 13.66
N MET A 45 -9.26 -1.13 12.90
CA MET A 45 -9.79 -0.67 11.60
C MET A 45 -9.53 -1.67 10.46
N LEU A 46 -8.71 -2.69 10.70
CA LEU A 46 -8.25 -3.65 9.70
C LEU A 46 -8.54 -5.08 10.17
N PRO A 47 -9.81 -5.55 10.08
CA PRO A 47 -10.17 -6.90 10.47
C PRO A 47 -9.31 -7.97 9.77
N GLU A 48 -8.96 -7.74 8.50
CA GLU A 48 -8.10 -8.63 7.72
C GLU A 48 -6.63 -8.63 8.15
N ALA A 49 -6.21 -7.62 8.94
CA ALA A 49 -4.88 -7.53 9.51
C ALA A 49 -4.76 -8.22 10.88
N LEU A 50 -5.87 -8.55 11.54
CA LEU A 50 -5.88 -9.26 12.84
C LEU A 50 -5.26 -10.66 12.77
N ARG A 51 -5.29 -11.30 11.59
CA ARG A 51 -4.63 -12.60 11.35
C ARG A 51 -3.11 -12.50 11.24
N TYR A 52 -2.57 -11.30 11.20
CA TYR A 52 -1.14 -11.04 11.07
C TYR A 52 -0.59 -10.43 12.36
N PRO A 53 0.69 -10.69 12.68
CA PRO A 53 1.34 -10.05 13.80
C PRO A 53 1.41 -8.53 13.59
N PRO A 54 1.27 -7.73 14.65
CA PRO A 54 1.25 -6.27 14.55
C PRO A 54 2.55 -5.71 13.94
N GLU A 55 3.68 -6.37 14.13
CA GLU A 55 4.98 -6.00 13.56
C GLU A 55 4.96 -6.04 12.03
N LEU A 56 4.27 -7.02 11.44
CA LEU A 56 4.11 -7.13 9.99
C LEU A 56 3.25 -5.99 9.46
N LEU A 57 2.17 -5.64 10.15
CA LEU A 57 1.32 -4.51 9.78
C LEU A 57 2.11 -3.20 9.79
N ARG A 58 2.93 -2.98 10.81
CA ARG A 58 3.83 -1.81 10.91
C ARG A 58 4.81 -1.75 9.75
N GLU A 59 5.49 -2.86 9.48
CA GLU A 59 6.47 -2.93 8.39
C GLU A 59 5.84 -2.72 7.02
N MET A 60 4.67 -3.33 6.76
CA MET A 60 3.97 -3.15 5.49
C MET A 60 3.48 -1.72 5.30
N THR A 61 3.02 -1.07 6.37
CA THR A 61 2.65 0.36 6.35
C THR A 61 3.89 1.23 6.09
N ARG A 62 5.02 0.95 6.74
CA ARG A 62 6.30 1.63 6.49
C ARG A 62 6.75 1.47 5.05
N ARG A 63 6.61 0.28 4.46
CA ARG A 63 6.92 0.03 3.04
C ARG A 63 6.03 0.86 2.13
N CYS A 64 4.74 0.98 2.41
CA CYS A 64 3.84 1.86 1.65
C CYS A 64 4.35 3.32 1.67
N ALA A 65 4.88 3.80 2.80
CA ALA A 65 5.52 5.12 2.85
C ALA A 65 6.81 5.20 2.03
N VAL A 66 7.69 4.20 2.13
CA VAL A 66 8.96 4.13 1.37
C VAL A 66 8.71 4.12 -0.14
N PHE A 67 7.67 3.42 -0.60
CA PHE A 67 7.26 3.42 -2.01
C PHE A 67 6.47 4.68 -2.42
N GLY A 68 6.37 5.67 -1.55
CA GLY A 68 5.71 6.94 -1.85
C GLY A 68 4.20 6.83 -2.00
N LEU A 69 3.56 5.84 -1.36
CA LEU A 69 2.09 5.69 -1.35
C LEU A 69 1.43 6.54 -0.25
N LEU A 70 2.17 6.82 0.84
CA LEU A 70 1.68 7.60 2.00
C LEU A 70 2.32 8.99 2.02
N ARG A 71 1.52 10.03 2.26
CA ARG A 71 1.98 11.42 2.38
C ARG A 71 2.28 11.73 3.85
N GLY A 72 3.38 12.44 4.10
CA GLY A 72 3.74 12.91 5.45
C GLY A 72 3.89 11.80 6.50
N TYR A 73 4.29 10.60 6.09
CA TYR A 73 4.40 9.47 7.01
C TYR A 73 5.51 9.67 8.04
N SER A 74 5.20 9.42 9.30
CA SER A 74 6.17 9.39 10.40
C SER A 74 5.76 8.32 11.42
N ASP A 75 6.74 7.56 11.92
CA ASP A 75 6.54 6.51 12.91
C ASP A 75 7.07 6.98 14.28
N HIS A 76 6.22 6.89 15.30
CA HIS A 76 6.48 7.30 16.69
C HIS A 76 6.51 6.10 17.65
N GLY A 77 6.72 4.88 17.13
CA GLY A 77 6.82 3.64 17.91
C GLY A 77 5.46 3.03 18.25
N GLU A 78 4.68 3.68 19.11
CA GLU A 78 3.32 3.19 19.48
C GLU A 78 2.21 3.70 18.54
N ALA A 79 2.53 4.71 17.73
CA ALA A 79 1.62 5.35 16.81
C ALA A 79 2.37 5.78 15.55
N PHE A 80 1.64 6.05 14.48
CA PHE A 80 2.15 6.68 13.27
C PHE A 80 1.29 7.87 12.89
N SER A 81 1.85 8.80 12.13
CA SER A 81 1.11 9.91 11.53
C SER A 81 1.23 9.85 10.02
N THR A 82 0.17 10.25 9.31
CA THR A 82 0.15 10.42 7.87
C THR A 82 -0.85 11.52 7.51
N GLU A 83 -0.60 12.22 6.40
CA GLU A 83 -1.53 13.17 5.80
C GLU A 83 -2.45 12.50 4.77
N GLY A 84 -2.52 11.16 4.76
CA GLY A 84 -3.29 10.36 3.82
C GLY A 84 -2.48 9.82 2.65
N LEU A 85 -3.17 9.44 1.57
CA LEU A 85 -2.54 8.83 0.39
C LEU A 85 -1.96 9.88 -0.57
N THR A 86 -0.79 9.57 -1.16
CA THR A 86 -0.25 10.32 -2.31
C THR A 86 -1.10 10.07 -3.57
N ALA A 87 -0.81 10.80 -4.65
CA ALA A 87 -1.42 10.52 -5.96
C ALA A 87 -1.15 9.06 -6.40
N LEU A 88 0.07 8.57 -6.22
CA LEU A 88 0.43 7.17 -6.54
C LEU A 88 -0.35 6.17 -5.68
N GLY A 89 -0.48 6.43 -4.37
CA GLY A 89 -1.30 5.63 -3.46
C GLY A 89 -2.74 5.53 -3.96
N ARG A 90 -3.36 6.66 -4.32
CA ARG A 90 -4.74 6.70 -4.84
C ARG A 90 -4.92 6.05 -6.21
N PHE A 91 -3.98 6.26 -7.13
CA PHE A 91 -4.05 5.68 -8.48
C PHE A 91 -3.84 4.16 -8.47
N GLY A 92 -2.87 3.66 -7.69
CA GLY A 92 -2.65 2.22 -7.52
C GLY A 92 -3.85 1.55 -6.81
N TRP A 93 -4.40 2.23 -5.82
CA TRP A 93 -5.53 1.75 -5.03
C TRP A 93 -6.87 1.71 -5.79
N SER A 94 -7.25 2.81 -6.46
CA SER A 94 -8.49 2.88 -7.24
C SER A 94 -8.58 1.82 -8.35
N ARG A 95 -7.44 1.39 -8.92
CA ARG A 95 -7.37 0.28 -9.87
C ARG A 95 -7.62 -1.10 -9.22
N GLN A 96 -7.17 -1.31 -7.97
CA GLN A 96 -7.40 -2.55 -7.24
C GLN A 96 -8.85 -2.72 -6.75
N GLN A 97 -9.52 -1.64 -6.35
CA GLN A 97 -10.91 -1.70 -5.85
C GLN A 97 -11.97 -1.95 -6.93
N GLY A 98 -11.64 -1.89 -8.23
CA GLY A 98 -12.63 -2.15 -9.27
C GLY A 98 -13.85 -1.22 -9.21
N LYS A 99 -13.72 0.02 -8.68
CA LYS A 99 -14.72 1.09 -8.89
C LYS A 99 -14.62 1.64 -10.32
N SER A 100 -14.59 0.76 -11.31
CA SER A 100 -14.86 1.13 -12.72
C SER A 100 -16.25 0.63 -13.06
N THR A 101 -17.26 1.28 -12.50
CA THR A 101 -18.65 1.13 -12.95
C THR A 101 -18.86 1.76 -14.33
N ARG A 102 -17.84 2.35 -15.00
CA ARG A 102 -18.08 3.05 -16.28
C ARG A 102 -17.01 3.08 -17.37
N HIS A 103 -15.84 2.43 -17.23
CA HIS A 103 -14.87 2.39 -18.34
C HIS A 103 -14.56 0.96 -18.80
N ARG A 104 -15.61 0.18 -19.05
CA ARG A 104 -15.56 -0.83 -20.13
C ARG A 104 -15.34 -0.06 -21.42
N LEU A 105 -14.13 -0.06 -21.98
CA LEU A 105 -13.85 -0.21 -23.42
C LEU A 105 -12.45 0.26 -23.88
N ALA A 106 -11.70 1.07 -23.13
CA ALA A 106 -10.55 1.77 -23.75
C ALA A 106 -9.13 1.34 -23.30
N THR A 107 -8.93 0.70 -22.15
CA THR A 107 -7.58 0.57 -21.56
C THR A 107 -6.92 -0.81 -21.67
N GLY A 108 -7.43 -1.70 -22.53
CA GLY A 108 -6.77 -2.98 -22.83
C GLY A 108 -5.47 -2.84 -23.66
N LEU A 109 -5.30 -1.70 -24.35
CA LEU A 109 -4.17 -1.50 -25.27
C LEU A 109 -2.93 -0.83 -24.66
N LEU A 110 -3.03 -0.20 -23.48
CA LEU A 110 -1.89 0.54 -22.90
C LEU A 110 -1.03 -0.30 -21.96
N PHE A 111 -1.59 -1.38 -21.37
CA PHE A 111 -0.86 -2.23 -20.42
C PHE A 111 0.17 -3.17 -21.06
N LEU A 112 0.04 -3.48 -22.35
CA LEU A 112 1.10 -4.23 -23.05
C LEU A 112 2.32 -3.35 -23.35
N GLY A 113 2.13 -2.04 -23.55
CA GLY A 113 3.21 -1.13 -23.94
C GLY A 113 4.18 -0.81 -22.81
N GLU A 114 3.67 -0.49 -21.61
CA GLU A 114 4.55 -0.03 -20.52
C GLU A 114 5.34 -1.14 -19.84
N LEU A 115 4.80 -2.37 -19.74
CA LEU A 115 5.55 -3.52 -19.21
C LEU A 115 6.68 -3.95 -20.15
N ILE A 116 6.47 -3.85 -21.47
CA ILE A 116 7.52 -4.06 -22.47
C ILE A 116 8.59 -2.97 -22.35
N PHE A 117 8.19 -1.70 -22.16
CA PHE A 117 9.13 -0.59 -22.05
C PHE A 117 10.00 -0.68 -20.79
N LEU A 118 9.41 -1.06 -19.65
CA LEU A 118 10.14 -1.24 -18.40
C LEU A 118 11.12 -2.44 -18.49
N TYR A 119 10.71 -3.53 -19.13
CA TYR A 119 11.57 -4.70 -19.36
C TYR A 119 12.73 -4.40 -20.33
N LEU A 120 12.49 -3.62 -21.39
CA LEU A 120 13.54 -3.19 -22.33
C LEU A 120 14.51 -2.18 -21.71
N ALA A 121 14.03 -1.31 -20.82
CA ALA A 121 14.89 -0.35 -20.10
C ALA A 121 15.85 -1.06 -19.13
N LEU A 122 15.41 -2.15 -18.48
CA LEU A 122 16.22 -2.93 -17.55
C LEU A 122 17.24 -3.86 -18.24
N THR A 123 16.97 -4.29 -19.47
CA THR A 123 17.84 -5.23 -20.21
C THR A 123 18.93 -4.55 -21.03
N LYS A 124 18.87 -3.22 -21.25
CA LYS A 124 19.89 -2.46 -22.00
C LYS A 124 21.00 -1.82 -21.14
N THR A 125 20.96 -1.97 -19.82
CA THR A 125 21.98 -1.50 -18.88
C THR A 125 22.94 -2.62 -18.42
N ARG A 126 23.22 -3.58 -19.29
CA ARG A 126 24.31 -4.55 -19.14
C ARG A 126 25.24 -4.52 -20.35
#